data_AF-A0AAW2SXP7-F1
#
_entry.id   AF-A0AAW2SXP7-F1
#
_cell.length_a   1.000
_cell.length_b   1.000
_cell.length_c   1.000
_cell.angle_alpha   90.00
_cell.angle_beta   90.00
_cell.angle_gamma   90.00
#
_symmetry.space_group_name_H-M   'P 1'
#
loop_
_entity.id
_entity.type
_entity.pdbx_description
1 polymer ?
#
loop_
_entity_poly.entity_id
_entity_poly.type
_entity_poly.pdbx_seq_one_letter_code
_entity_poly.pdbx_strand_id
1 'polypeptide(L)'
;MLYSSICGWTKGIKSANLTNRAEEEKEGVILHSGKSPRHHKETHGTSDDIDQSTPIDEVKGPSVFHRVKEEIEAVEACPAIKNILLLDSDGKRIAVRYFTDEWPTNTAKLAFEKSIFTKTQKTSARSEAEITMLEDNIIVYKFVQDLHFFVTGSITENELILATVLQGFFDSVTLLLRNNVDQREALENLDLILLCFDEIVDRGVVLETDASVIAGKVANHSIDDGSNCLSSRQFSLLHRLTISQALATAREHLTRSLLG
;
A
#
# COMPACT_ATOMS: atom_id res chain seq x y z
N MET A 1 -27.73 21.72 -10.97
CA MET A 1 -28.41 20.60 -10.30
C MET A 1 -28.19 19.34 -11.12
N LEU A 2 -27.41 18.37 -10.63
CA LEU A 2 -27.40 16.98 -11.11
C LEU A 2 -26.46 16.15 -10.22
N TYR A 3 -26.99 15.70 -9.08
CA TYR A 3 -26.38 14.68 -8.22
C TYR A 3 -27.53 13.82 -7.68
N SER A 4 -27.88 12.77 -8.43
CA SER A 4 -28.92 11.82 -8.06
C SER A 4 -28.80 10.56 -8.89
N SER A 5 -28.06 9.57 -8.39
CA SER A 5 -28.25 8.12 -8.58
C SER A 5 -27.12 7.37 -7.89
N ILE A 6 -27.37 6.13 -7.44
CA ILE A 6 -26.47 5.28 -6.64
C ILE A 6 -26.36 5.71 -5.16
N CYS A 7 -27.49 5.64 -4.46
CA CYS A 7 -27.54 5.45 -3.00
C CYS A 7 -28.51 4.31 -2.67
N GLY A 8 -27.97 3.15 -2.30
CA GLY A 8 -28.71 1.94 -1.95
C GLY A 8 -27.73 0.86 -1.49
N TRP A 9 -28.20 -0.08 -0.65
CA TRP A 9 -27.40 -1.16 -0.03
C TRP A 9 -26.48 -0.80 1.16
N THR A 10 -26.89 0.14 2.02
CA THR A 10 -26.40 0.22 3.41
C THR A 10 -27.54 0.28 4.44
N LYS A 11 -28.20 -0.86 4.65
CA LYS A 11 -29.03 -1.17 5.84
C LYS A 11 -28.83 -2.65 6.18
N GLY A 12 -28.39 -3.05 7.37
CA GLY A 12 -27.87 -2.26 8.49
C GLY A 12 -27.98 -3.07 9.78
N ILE A 13 -26.88 -3.24 10.52
CA ILE A 13 -26.84 -4.02 11.76
C ILE A 13 -26.27 -3.15 12.87
N LYS A 14 -27.04 -2.97 13.95
CA LYS A 14 -26.56 -2.36 15.20
C LYS A 14 -26.17 -3.46 16.19
N SER A 15 -25.21 -3.14 17.07
CA SER A 15 -24.60 -4.05 18.03
C SER A 15 -25.59 -4.61 19.06
N ALA A 16 -25.35 -5.85 19.49
CA ALA A 16 -25.83 -6.38 20.76
C ALA A 16 -24.73 -7.26 21.39
N ASN A 17 -24.30 -6.89 22.61
CA ASN A 17 -23.54 -7.76 23.50
C ASN A 17 -24.53 -8.40 24.50
N LEU A 18 -24.26 -9.62 24.97
CA LEU A 18 -24.31 -10.05 26.40
C LEU A 18 -24.28 -11.59 26.60
N THR A 19 -23.15 -12.09 27.09
CA THR A 19 -23.00 -13.07 28.20
C THR A 19 -23.90 -14.32 28.36
N ASN A 20 -23.22 -15.49 28.33
CA ASN A 20 -23.22 -16.57 29.34
C ASN A 20 -24.35 -17.64 29.45
N ARG A 21 -23.86 -18.88 29.69
CA ARG A 21 -24.35 -19.93 30.63
C ARG A 21 -25.15 -21.16 30.12
N ALA A 22 -24.38 -22.21 29.77
CA ALA A 22 -24.40 -23.61 30.26
C ALA A 22 -25.69 -24.48 30.35
N GLU A 23 -25.49 -25.79 30.05
CA GLU A 23 -26.27 -27.00 30.47
C GLU A 23 -27.73 -27.16 29.95
N GLU A 24 -28.22 -28.32 29.47
CA GLU A 24 -27.59 -29.54 28.88
C GLU A 24 -28.49 -29.99 27.66
N GLU A 25 -29.02 -31.20 27.37
CA GLU A 25 -28.93 -32.57 27.91
C GLU A 25 -29.07 -33.68 26.81
N LYS A 26 -28.74 -34.92 27.21
CA LYS A 26 -28.94 -36.32 26.73
C LYS A 26 -30.24 -36.67 25.93
N GLU A 27 -30.41 -37.84 25.27
CA GLU A 27 -29.62 -39.10 25.20
C GLU A 27 -29.90 -39.98 23.95
N GLY A 28 -29.07 -41.04 23.76
CA GLY A 28 -29.41 -42.27 23.01
C GLY A 28 -28.65 -42.49 21.68
N VAL A 29 -28.18 -43.70 21.31
CA VAL A 29 -28.10 -45.02 21.98
C VAL A 29 -26.79 -45.72 21.53
N ILE A 30 -26.15 -46.54 22.38
CA ILE A 30 -24.87 -47.21 22.10
C ILE A 30 -25.06 -48.65 21.61
N LEU A 31 -24.32 -49.06 20.58
CA LEU A 31 -23.93 -50.46 20.33
C LEU A 31 -22.49 -50.51 19.74
N HIS A 32 -21.69 -51.51 20.14
CA HIS A 32 -20.27 -51.63 19.78
C HIS A 32 -20.00 -52.77 18.77
N SER A 33 -19.07 -52.56 17.83
CA SER A 33 -17.95 -53.47 17.55
C SER A 33 -16.97 -52.86 16.52
N GLY A 34 -15.66 -53.10 16.65
CA GLY A 34 -14.64 -52.76 15.64
C GLY A 34 -13.55 -51.75 16.08
N LYS A 35 -12.36 -52.26 16.40
CA LYS A 35 -11.06 -51.55 16.39
C LYS A 35 -10.16 -52.30 15.39
N SER A 36 -9.08 -51.80 14.79
CA SER A 36 -8.20 -50.63 14.97
C SER A 36 -7.50 -50.35 13.60
N PRO A 37 -6.39 -49.58 13.47
CA PRO A 37 -5.81 -48.52 14.32
C PRO A 37 -5.69 -47.17 13.57
N ARG A 38 -5.19 -46.12 14.24
CA ARG A 38 -4.68 -44.92 13.55
C ARG A 38 -3.25 -45.17 13.06
N HIS A 39 -2.91 -44.65 11.88
CA HIS A 39 -1.52 -44.32 11.57
C HIS A 39 -1.38 -42.90 11.03
N HIS A 40 -0.23 -42.31 11.31
CA HIS A 40 0.13 -40.94 10.96
C HIS A 40 1.39 -41.01 10.11
N LYS A 41 1.30 -40.57 8.85
CA LYS A 41 2.39 -40.10 7.98
C LYS A 41 1.86 -39.94 6.56
N GLU A 42 2.35 -38.91 5.87
CA GLU A 42 2.23 -38.80 4.43
C GLU A 42 3.26 -39.72 3.77
N THR A 43 2.81 -40.58 2.87
CA THR A 43 3.68 -41.32 1.95
C THR A 43 3.67 -40.60 0.61
N HIS A 44 4.68 -39.77 0.36
CA HIS A 44 4.85 -39.13 -0.95
C HIS A 44 5.23 -40.18 -2.01
N GLY A 45 4.47 -40.20 -3.11
CA GLY A 45 4.80 -40.99 -4.32
C GLY A 45 4.05 -42.31 -4.45
N THR A 46 3.56 -42.54 -5.69
CA THR A 46 3.03 -43.82 -6.22
C THR A 46 1.99 -44.55 -5.36
N SER A 47 0.72 -44.18 -5.56
CA SER A 47 -0.40 -45.12 -5.58
C SER A 47 -1.02 -45.03 -6.98
N ASP A 48 -1.37 -46.18 -7.57
CA ASP A 48 -1.87 -46.27 -8.96
C ASP A 48 -3.42 -46.26 -9.00
N ASP A 49 -4.07 -45.79 -7.93
CA ASP A 49 -5.50 -45.95 -7.65
C ASP A 49 -6.38 -44.87 -8.33
N ILE A 50 -6.08 -44.52 -9.59
CA ILE A 50 -6.93 -43.62 -10.40
C ILE A 50 -7.77 -44.46 -11.37
N ASP A 51 -8.92 -44.93 -10.88
CA ASP A 51 -9.99 -45.48 -11.72
C ASP A 51 -10.83 -44.35 -12.36
N GLN A 52 -11.35 -44.62 -13.56
CA GLN A 52 -12.22 -43.72 -14.32
C GLN A 52 -13.61 -43.50 -13.68
N SER A 53 -13.90 -44.17 -12.54
CA SER A 53 -15.10 -43.92 -11.74
C SER A 53 -14.96 -42.79 -10.70
N THR A 54 -13.76 -42.23 -10.50
CA THR A 54 -13.57 -41.07 -9.61
C THR A 54 -14.31 -39.82 -10.13
N PRO A 55 -15.20 -39.18 -9.33
CA PRO A 55 -15.88 -37.97 -9.76
C PRO A 55 -14.90 -36.81 -9.98
N ILE A 56 -15.11 -36.04 -11.04
CA ILE A 56 -14.26 -34.89 -11.39
C ILE A 56 -14.20 -33.82 -10.28
N ASP A 57 -15.21 -33.82 -9.40
CA ASP A 57 -15.38 -32.91 -8.26
C ASP A 57 -14.32 -33.08 -7.17
N GLU A 58 -13.61 -34.21 -7.11
CA GLU A 58 -12.47 -34.41 -6.21
C GLU A 58 -11.15 -33.82 -6.74
N VAL A 59 -11.11 -33.32 -8.00
CA VAL A 59 -9.95 -32.61 -8.57
C VAL A 59 -9.88 -31.20 -8.00
N LYS A 60 -9.54 -31.12 -6.71
CA LYS A 60 -9.48 -29.90 -5.90
C LYS A 60 -8.21 -29.09 -6.19
N GLY A 61 -8.06 -28.67 -7.44
CA GLY A 61 -6.98 -27.77 -7.86
C GLY A 61 -6.96 -26.50 -6.99
N PRO A 62 -5.77 -25.97 -6.64
CA PRO A 62 -5.65 -24.85 -5.72
C PRO A 62 -6.42 -23.64 -6.26
N SER A 63 -7.43 -23.20 -5.49
CA SER A 63 -8.45 -22.26 -5.97
C SER A 63 -7.84 -20.96 -6.46
N VAL A 64 -8.00 -20.68 -7.76
CA VAL A 64 -7.59 -19.41 -8.39
C VAL A 64 -8.28 -18.24 -7.69
N PHE A 65 -9.52 -18.42 -7.22
CA PHE A 65 -10.26 -17.42 -6.46
C PHE A 65 -9.67 -17.13 -5.07
N HIS A 66 -8.90 -18.05 -4.48
CA HIS A 66 -8.18 -17.76 -3.23
C HIS A 66 -6.97 -16.86 -3.49
N ARG A 67 -6.20 -17.14 -4.55
CA ARG A 67 -5.07 -16.29 -4.96
C ARG A 67 -5.51 -14.87 -5.29
N VAL A 68 -6.59 -14.72 -6.06
CA VAL A 68 -7.18 -13.41 -6.35
C VAL A 68 -7.70 -12.72 -5.08
N LYS A 69 -8.14 -13.48 -4.05
CA LYS A 69 -8.53 -12.90 -2.75
C LYS A 69 -7.30 -12.40 -1.98
N GLU A 70 -6.20 -13.15 -1.95
CA GLU A 70 -4.93 -12.72 -1.34
C GLU A 70 -4.32 -11.52 -2.08
N GLU A 71 -4.40 -11.47 -3.41
CA GLU A 71 -3.99 -10.32 -4.23
C GLU A 71 -4.84 -9.06 -3.96
N ILE A 72 -6.14 -9.21 -3.69
CA ILE A 72 -7.03 -8.08 -3.35
C ILE A 72 -6.84 -7.61 -1.90
N GLU A 73 -6.69 -8.53 -0.94
CA GLU A 73 -6.43 -8.17 0.47
C GLU A 73 -5.04 -7.53 0.65
N ALA A 74 -4.06 -7.83 -0.22
CA ALA A 74 -2.80 -7.11 -0.27
C ALA A 74 -2.95 -5.63 -0.68
N VAL A 75 -3.96 -5.28 -1.49
CA VAL A 75 -4.22 -3.88 -1.90
C VAL A 75 -4.88 -3.07 -0.78
N GLU A 76 -5.65 -3.70 0.11
CA GLU A 76 -6.13 -3.05 1.36
C GLU A 76 -5.04 -2.93 2.45
N ALA A 77 -3.85 -3.50 2.24
CA ALA A 77 -2.74 -3.48 3.20
C ALA A 77 -1.65 -2.41 2.92
N CYS A 78 -1.74 -1.69 1.80
CA CYS A 78 -0.82 -0.58 1.48
C CYS A 78 -1.21 0.69 2.26
N PRO A 79 -0.38 1.20 3.18
CA PRO A 79 -0.78 2.30 4.06
C PRO A 79 -0.87 3.64 3.34
N ALA A 80 -1.91 4.42 3.64
CA ALA A 80 -2.18 5.68 2.97
C ALA A 80 -1.31 6.82 3.52
N ILE A 81 -0.28 7.20 2.77
CA ILE A 81 0.56 8.37 3.07
C ILE A 81 -0.20 9.65 2.72
N LYS A 82 -0.43 10.51 3.71
CA LYS A 82 -1.14 11.78 3.56
C LYS A 82 -0.25 12.88 2.99
N ASN A 83 1.00 12.94 3.43
CA ASN A 83 2.01 13.88 2.94
C ASN A 83 3.44 13.40 3.21
N ILE A 84 4.38 13.94 2.43
CA ILE A 84 5.82 13.88 2.66
C ILE A 84 6.34 15.32 2.65
N LEU A 85 7.12 15.69 3.67
CA LEU A 85 7.68 17.03 3.84
C LEU A 85 9.20 16.94 4.02
N LEU A 86 9.92 17.76 3.25
CA LEU A 86 11.31 18.12 3.50
C LEU A 86 11.34 19.60 3.88
N LEU A 87 11.61 19.86 5.17
CA LEU A 87 11.73 21.19 5.73
C LEU A 87 13.18 21.50 6.11
N ASP A 88 13.43 22.79 6.26
CA ASP A 88 14.66 23.40 6.78
C ASP A 88 14.74 23.29 8.31
N SER A 89 15.94 23.54 8.84
CA SER A 89 16.26 23.88 10.22
C SER A 89 15.26 24.86 10.85
N ASP A 90 14.89 25.92 10.12
CA ASP A 90 13.90 26.96 10.50
C ASP A 90 12.43 26.55 10.31
N GLY A 91 12.14 25.33 9.85
CA GLY A 91 10.78 24.86 9.54
C GLY A 91 10.21 25.43 8.23
N LYS A 92 11.05 26.06 7.40
CA LYS A 92 10.73 26.53 6.05
C LYS A 92 10.63 25.35 5.08
N ARG A 93 9.70 25.39 4.11
CA ARG A 93 9.59 24.38 3.06
C ARG A 93 10.82 24.36 2.14
N ILE A 94 11.34 23.16 1.85
CA ILE A 94 12.29 22.90 0.75
C ILE A 94 11.54 22.13 -0.34
N ALA A 95 11.01 20.95 -0.02
CA ALA A 95 10.16 20.16 -0.92
C ALA A 95 8.95 19.62 -0.13
N VAL A 96 7.73 19.72 -0.67
CA VAL A 96 6.50 19.33 0.04
C VAL A 96 5.50 18.71 -0.93
N ARG A 97 5.03 17.50 -0.63
CA ARG A 97 4.01 16.77 -1.40
C ARG A 97 2.86 16.35 -0.48
N TYR A 98 1.64 16.65 -0.90
CA TYR A 98 0.40 16.21 -0.23
C TYR A 98 -0.37 15.29 -1.17
N PHE A 99 -0.95 14.23 -0.63
CA PHE A 99 -1.75 13.25 -1.37
C PHE A 99 -3.23 13.25 -0.95
N THR A 100 -3.57 13.76 0.25
CA THR A 100 -4.96 13.96 0.68
C THR A 100 -5.43 15.41 0.61
N ASP A 101 -6.73 15.59 0.38
CA ASP A 101 -7.42 16.88 0.31
C ASP A 101 -7.84 17.44 1.69
N GLU A 102 -7.37 16.84 2.79
CA GLU A 102 -7.69 17.24 4.18
C GLU A 102 -7.28 18.69 4.49
N TRP A 103 -6.22 19.19 3.84
CA TRP A 103 -5.77 20.58 3.92
C TRP A 103 -5.91 21.26 2.54
N PRO A 104 -7.14 21.62 2.10
CA PRO A 104 -7.38 22.07 0.73
C PRO A 104 -6.84 23.49 0.44
N THR A 105 -6.52 24.27 1.48
CA THR A 105 -5.95 25.62 1.34
C THR A 105 -4.47 25.63 1.74
N ASN A 106 -3.67 26.45 1.06
CA ASN A 106 -2.25 26.63 1.42
C ASN A 106 -2.09 27.16 2.86
N THR A 107 -3.04 27.98 3.35
CA THR A 107 -3.09 28.45 4.74
C THR A 107 -3.25 27.30 5.74
N ALA A 108 -4.10 26.30 5.45
CA ALA A 108 -4.24 25.12 6.28
C ALA A 108 -2.97 24.26 6.28
N LYS A 109 -2.34 24.06 5.12
CA LYS A 109 -1.05 23.35 4.99
C LYS A 109 0.05 24.03 5.81
N LEU A 110 0.20 25.35 5.67
CA LEU A 110 1.16 26.17 6.44
C LEU A 110 0.87 26.20 7.95
N ALA A 111 -0.38 26.03 8.38
CA ALA A 111 -0.73 25.92 9.80
C ALA A 111 -0.32 24.54 10.35
N PHE A 112 -0.66 23.47 9.64
CA PHE A 112 -0.31 22.10 10.00
C PHE A 112 1.20 21.86 10.06
N GLU A 113 1.96 22.34 9.07
CA GLU A 113 3.44 22.28 9.07
C GLU A 113 4.05 22.97 10.30
N LYS A 114 3.49 24.11 10.72
CA LYS A 114 3.92 24.80 11.96
C LYS A 114 3.54 24.01 13.20
N SER A 115 2.37 23.37 13.25
CA SER A 115 1.98 22.46 14.34
C SER A 115 2.92 21.26 14.45
N ILE A 116 3.30 20.64 13.32
CA ILE A 116 4.32 19.58 13.27
C ILE A 116 5.64 20.11 13.83
N PHE A 117 6.22 21.13 13.20
CA PHE A 117 7.55 21.62 13.55
C PHE A 117 7.66 22.08 15.00
N THR A 118 6.66 22.79 15.52
CA THR A 118 6.60 23.23 16.93
C THR A 118 6.51 22.06 17.91
N LYS A 119 5.96 20.92 17.48
CA LYS A 119 5.85 19.71 18.28
C LYS A 119 7.13 18.87 18.23
N THR A 120 7.70 18.67 17.05
CA THR A 120 8.88 17.82 16.84
C THR A 120 10.19 18.50 17.25
N GLN A 121 10.30 19.84 17.20
CA GLN A 121 11.49 20.59 17.63
C GLN A 121 11.93 20.27 19.08
N LYS A 122 11.03 19.76 19.93
CA LYS A 122 11.32 19.38 21.32
C LYS A 122 12.01 18.01 21.46
N THR A 123 12.02 17.19 20.41
CA THR A 123 12.55 15.82 20.40
C THR A 123 13.55 15.68 19.26
N SER A 124 14.84 15.57 19.59
CA SER A 124 15.93 15.58 18.59
C SER A 124 16.12 14.22 17.91
N ALA A 125 15.32 13.94 16.89
CA ALA A 125 15.32 12.73 16.04
C ALA A 125 16.58 12.58 15.15
N ARG A 126 17.78 12.59 15.73
CA ARG A 126 19.05 12.70 14.98
C ARG A 126 19.62 11.38 14.44
N SER A 127 19.39 10.27 15.12
CA SER A 127 19.95 8.96 14.74
C SER A 127 18.92 8.09 14.01
N GLU A 128 17.75 7.94 14.64
CA GLU A 128 16.68 7.04 14.22
C GLU A 128 15.41 7.84 13.86
N ALA A 129 14.42 7.15 13.29
CA ALA A 129 13.13 7.75 12.97
C ALA A 129 12.26 7.81 14.24
N GLU A 130 11.87 9.02 14.65
CA GLU A 130 10.98 9.25 15.79
C GLU A 130 9.52 9.30 15.33
N ILE A 131 8.60 8.90 16.22
CA ILE A 131 7.16 8.81 15.94
C ILE A 131 6.39 9.74 16.87
N THR A 132 5.42 10.51 16.34
CA THR A 132 4.53 11.32 17.16
C THR A 132 3.12 11.46 16.55
N MET A 133 2.08 11.46 17.39
CA MET A 133 0.70 11.66 16.96
C MET A 133 0.29 13.14 17.03
N LEU A 134 -0.41 13.67 16.02
CA LEU A 134 -0.93 15.04 15.99
C LEU A 134 -2.24 15.10 15.18
N GLU A 135 -3.29 15.68 15.75
CA GLU A 135 -4.56 15.97 15.04
C GLU A 135 -5.12 14.74 14.28
N ASP A 136 -5.14 13.58 14.97
CA ASP A 136 -5.55 12.27 14.43
C ASP A 136 -4.73 11.77 13.23
N ASN A 137 -3.46 12.20 13.15
CA ASN A 137 -2.43 11.67 12.25
C ASN A 137 -1.25 11.10 13.03
N ILE A 138 -0.56 10.13 12.44
CA ILE A 138 0.76 9.66 12.88
C ILE A 138 1.80 10.31 11.98
N ILE A 139 2.83 10.92 12.59
CA ILE A 139 3.95 11.56 11.91
C ILE A 139 5.21 10.82 12.30
N VAL A 140 5.95 10.33 11.31
CA VAL A 140 7.30 9.79 11.49
C VAL A 140 8.30 10.80 10.93
N TYR A 141 9.37 11.09 11.68
CA TYR A 141 10.30 12.16 11.33
C TYR A 141 11.77 11.85 11.70
N LYS A 142 12.70 12.43 10.94
CA LYS A 142 14.16 12.27 11.10
C LYS A 142 14.83 13.60 10.79
N PHE A 143 15.84 13.98 11.57
CA PHE A 143 16.57 15.24 11.46
C PHE A 143 18.04 14.97 11.16
N VAL A 144 18.55 15.45 10.02
CA VAL A 144 19.95 15.27 9.62
C VAL A 144 20.51 16.61 9.15
N GLN A 145 21.56 17.08 9.83
CA GLN A 145 22.16 18.40 9.61
C GLN A 145 21.07 19.50 9.68
N ASP A 146 20.88 20.27 8.61
CA ASP A 146 19.88 21.33 8.50
C ASP A 146 18.59 20.87 7.78
N LEU A 147 18.46 19.57 7.50
CA LEU A 147 17.33 18.97 6.80
C LEU A 147 16.44 18.15 7.74
N HIS A 148 15.14 18.44 7.69
CA HIS A 148 14.11 17.81 8.50
C HIS A 148 13.13 17.04 7.60
N PHE A 149 13.14 15.72 7.72
CA PHE A 149 12.36 14.77 6.92
C PHE A 149 11.12 14.35 7.70
N PHE A 150 9.93 14.38 7.06
CA PHE A 150 8.66 13.95 7.67
C PHE A 150 7.82 13.13 6.70
N VAL A 151 7.16 12.08 7.21
CA VAL A 151 6.09 11.32 6.55
C VAL A 151 4.88 11.29 7.47
N THR A 152 3.69 11.59 6.95
CA THR A 152 2.43 11.58 7.72
C THR A 152 1.47 10.52 7.18
N GLY A 153 0.88 9.72 8.07
CA GLY A 153 -0.23 8.80 7.80
C GLY A 153 -1.43 9.02 8.74
N SER A 154 -2.51 8.27 8.53
CA SER A 154 -3.64 8.19 9.48
C SER A 154 -3.25 7.47 10.78
N ILE A 155 -3.96 7.73 11.89
CA ILE A 155 -3.86 6.93 13.13
C ILE A 155 -4.24 5.45 12.98
N THR A 156 -4.74 5.05 11.81
CA THR A 156 -5.05 3.66 11.45
C THR A 156 -3.90 2.93 10.75
N GLU A 157 -2.84 3.64 10.33
CA GLU A 157 -1.75 3.05 9.54
C GLU A 157 -0.69 2.34 10.38
N ASN A 158 0.03 1.41 9.74
CA ASN A 158 1.19 0.77 10.37
C ASN A 158 2.41 1.71 10.37
N GLU A 159 2.75 2.23 11.55
CA GLU A 159 3.87 3.15 11.80
C GLU A 159 5.22 2.65 11.24
N LEU A 160 5.44 1.33 11.29
CA LEU A 160 6.69 0.71 10.82
C LEU A 160 6.88 0.83 9.30
N ILE A 161 5.78 0.84 8.54
CA ILE A 161 5.85 1.04 7.09
C ILE A 161 6.10 2.52 6.77
N LEU A 162 5.46 3.44 7.51
CA LEU A 162 5.74 4.89 7.40
C LEU A 162 7.21 5.20 7.73
N ALA A 163 7.77 4.54 8.76
CA ALA A 163 9.19 4.63 9.09
C ALA A 163 10.11 4.04 8.01
N THR A 164 9.70 2.93 7.39
CA THR A 164 10.43 2.32 6.26
C THR A 164 10.47 3.25 5.05
N VAL A 165 9.36 3.92 4.74
CA VAL A 165 9.28 4.91 3.66
C VAL A 165 10.09 6.17 3.96
N LEU A 166 10.06 6.67 5.21
CA LEU A 166 10.90 7.80 5.63
C LEU A 166 12.39 7.46 5.50
N GLN A 167 12.81 6.27 5.91
CA GLN A 167 14.19 5.82 5.80
C GLN A 167 14.61 5.63 4.33
N GLY A 168 13.77 4.99 3.51
CA GLY A 168 13.99 4.87 2.06
C GLY A 168 14.10 6.23 1.35
N PHE A 169 13.27 7.21 1.73
CA PHE A 169 13.36 8.59 1.22
C PHE A 169 14.68 9.26 1.65
N PHE A 170 15.04 9.18 2.93
CA PHE A 170 16.29 9.73 3.46
C PHE A 170 17.52 9.13 2.76
N ASP A 171 17.58 7.80 2.63
CA ASP A 171 18.70 7.11 1.99
C ASP A 171 18.75 7.42 0.47
N SER A 172 17.61 7.55 -0.19
CA SER A 172 17.52 7.95 -1.61
C SER A 172 18.08 9.35 -1.85
N VAL A 173 17.68 10.33 -1.01
CA VAL A 173 18.23 11.69 -1.06
C VAL A 173 19.73 11.66 -0.74
N THR A 174 20.17 10.89 0.26
CA THR A 174 21.58 10.74 0.61
C THR A 174 22.42 10.20 -0.56
N LEU A 175 21.92 9.21 -1.31
CA LEU A 175 22.58 8.70 -2.52
C LEU A 175 22.62 9.74 -3.65
N LEU A 176 21.49 10.39 -3.94
CA LEU A 176 21.38 11.41 -5.00
C LEU A 176 22.29 12.62 -4.74
N LEU A 177 22.35 13.09 -3.48
CA LEU A 177 23.22 14.18 -3.03
C LEU A 177 24.65 13.72 -2.67
N ARG A 178 25.06 12.50 -3.06
CA ARG A 178 26.42 11.95 -2.89
C ARG A 178 26.95 11.95 -1.45
N ASN A 179 26.05 11.77 -0.48
CA ASN A 179 26.25 11.86 0.97
C ASN A 179 26.45 13.29 1.52
N ASN A 180 26.16 14.34 0.75
CA ASN A 180 26.15 15.73 1.22
C ASN A 180 24.71 16.19 1.54
N VAL A 181 24.25 15.95 2.77
CA VAL A 181 22.84 16.14 3.17
C VAL A 181 22.59 17.54 3.75
N ASP A 182 23.17 18.55 3.10
CA ASP A 182 23.07 19.97 3.47
C ASP A 182 21.90 20.68 2.76
N GLN A 183 21.34 21.72 3.39
CA GLN A 183 20.29 22.56 2.80
C GLN A 183 20.66 23.08 1.40
N ARG A 184 21.92 23.48 1.21
CA ARG A 184 22.41 24.03 -0.06
C ARG A 184 22.35 22.99 -1.18
N GLU A 185 22.88 21.80 -0.95
CA GLU A 185 22.93 20.72 -1.96
C GLU A 185 21.51 20.28 -2.33
N ALA A 186 20.60 20.19 -1.34
CA ALA A 186 19.19 19.87 -1.57
C ALA A 186 18.43 20.94 -2.38
N LEU A 187 18.82 22.22 -2.28
CA LEU A 187 18.25 23.30 -3.09
C LEU A 187 18.86 23.36 -4.49
N GLU A 188 20.15 23.03 -4.66
CA GLU A 188 20.82 22.98 -5.97
C GLU A 188 20.37 21.75 -6.80
N ASN A 189 19.95 20.67 -6.15
CA ASN A 189 19.49 19.42 -6.79
C ASN A 189 17.97 19.14 -6.57
N LEU A 190 17.16 20.18 -6.35
CA LEU A 190 15.75 20.05 -5.94
C LEU A 190 14.90 19.17 -6.87
N ASP A 191 15.15 19.22 -8.18
CA ASP A 191 14.41 18.44 -9.18
C ASP A 191 14.59 16.92 -8.97
N LEU A 192 15.77 16.46 -8.54
CA LEU A 192 16.01 15.05 -8.20
C LEU A 192 15.23 14.62 -6.96
N ILE A 193 15.04 15.53 -5.99
CA ILE A 193 14.24 15.29 -4.78
C ILE A 193 12.74 15.22 -5.12
N LEU A 194 12.27 16.05 -6.07
CA LEU A 194 10.88 16.00 -6.54
C LEU A 194 10.58 14.73 -7.35
N LEU A 195 11.51 14.29 -8.21
CA LEU A 195 11.40 12.99 -8.90
C LEU A 195 11.45 11.82 -7.91
N CYS A 196 12.27 11.92 -6.87
CA CYS A 196 12.33 10.94 -5.77
C CYS A 196 10.97 10.79 -5.06
N PHE A 197 10.20 11.86 -4.85
CA PHE A 197 8.83 11.75 -4.32
C PHE A 197 7.91 10.93 -5.23
N ASP A 198 7.95 11.15 -6.55
CA ASP A 198 7.07 10.47 -7.51
C ASP A 198 7.43 8.98 -7.71
N GLU A 199 8.69 8.58 -7.49
CA GLU A 199 9.12 7.17 -7.48
C GLU A 199 8.83 6.43 -6.18
N ILE A 200 8.72 7.13 -5.04
CA ILE A 200 8.39 6.53 -3.74
C ILE A 200 6.87 6.41 -3.54
N VAL A 201 6.08 7.42 -3.94
CA VAL A 201 4.63 7.48 -3.69
C VAL A 201 3.86 8.13 -4.85
N ASP A 202 2.97 7.38 -5.52
CA ASP A 202 1.86 7.97 -6.29
C ASP A 202 0.55 7.93 -5.48
N ARG A 203 -0.20 9.04 -5.45
CA ARG A 203 -1.54 9.16 -4.82
C ARG A 203 -1.65 8.69 -3.36
N GLY A 204 -0.54 8.65 -2.63
CA GLY A 204 -0.49 8.18 -1.24
C GLY A 204 -0.24 6.67 -1.09
N VAL A 205 -0.10 5.93 -2.20
CA VAL A 205 0.29 4.52 -2.22
C VAL A 205 1.81 4.41 -2.40
N VAL A 206 2.47 3.64 -1.53
CA VAL A 206 3.90 3.36 -1.62
C VAL A 206 4.18 2.51 -2.87
N LEU A 207 5.15 2.94 -3.68
CA LEU A 207 5.60 2.22 -4.87
C LEU A 207 6.94 1.51 -4.63
N GLU A 208 7.89 2.21 -4.00
CA GLU A 208 9.25 1.71 -3.74
C GLU A 208 9.74 2.17 -2.37
N THR A 209 10.64 1.38 -1.77
CA THR A 209 11.35 1.77 -0.53
C THR A 209 12.87 1.52 -0.60
N ASP A 210 13.39 0.85 -1.63
CA ASP A 210 14.84 0.63 -1.77
C ASP A 210 15.51 1.84 -2.42
N ALA A 211 16.42 2.47 -1.67
CA ALA A 211 17.09 3.69 -2.09
C ALA A 211 17.99 3.54 -3.32
N SER A 212 18.56 2.35 -3.56
CA SER A 212 19.39 2.10 -4.74
C SER A 212 18.53 1.97 -6.00
N VAL A 213 17.36 1.34 -5.88
CA VAL A 213 16.34 1.28 -6.94
C VAL A 213 15.81 2.68 -7.26
N ILE A 214 15.38 3.43 -6.24
CA ILE A 214 14.84 4.79 -6.41
C ILE A 214 15.87 5.72 -7.04
N ALA A 215 17.08 5.81 -6.48
CA ALA A 215 18.15 6.65 -7.03
C ALA A 215 18.54 6.24 -8.45
N GLY A 216 18.53 4.93 -8.77
CA GLY A 216 18.77 4.42 -10.11
C GLY A 216 17.71 4.86 -11.13
N LYS A 217 16.42 4.82 -10.76
CA LYS A 217 15.33 5.32 -11.61
C LYS A 217 15.42 6.84 -11.82
N VAL A 218 15.57 7.60 -10.73
CA VAL A 218 15.68 9.08 -10.77
C VAL A 218 16.90 9.53 -11.58
N ALA A 219 18.05 8.86 -11.45
CA ALA A 219 19.24 9.17 -12.24
C ALA A 219 19.00 8.96 -13.74
N ASN A 220 18.34 7.86 -14.14
CA ASN A 220 17.97 7.63 -15.54
C ASN A 220 16.94 8.66 -16.03
N HIS A 221 15.99 9.07 -15.19
CA HIS A 221 15.01 10.11 -15.51
C HIS A 221 15.66 11.48 -15.83
N SER A 222 16.90 11.74 -15.35
CA SER A 222 17.66 12.95 -15.69
C SER A 222 18.34 12.93 -17.08
N ILE A 223 18.42 11.75 -17.72
CA ILE A 223 19.08 11.56 -19.03
C ILE A 223 18.08 11.69 -20.20
N ASP A 224 16.78 11.58 -19.91
CA ASP A 224 15.75 11.21 -20.88
C ASP A 224 14.79 12.34 -21.31
N ASP A 225 15.10 13.61 -20.96
CA ASP A 225 14.33 14.84 -21.25
C ASP A 225 14.23 15.22 -22.76
N GLY A 226 14.51 14.25 -23.64
CA GLY A 226 14.32 14.34 -25.07
C GLY A 226 13.71 13.08 -25.71
N SER A 227 13.37 12.02 -24.95
CA SER A 227 12.85 10.78 -25.54
C SER A 227 11.93 9.89 -24.70
N ASN A 228 11.93 9.97 -23.35
CA ASN A 228 11.23 8.96 -22.53
C ASN A 228 10.03 9.45 -21.71
N CYS A 229 9.31 10.47 -22.20
CA CYS A 229 7.92 10.75 -21.78
C CYS A 229 6.91 9.66 -22.21
N LEU A 230 7.38 8.42 -22.40
CA LEU A 230 6.62 7.26 -22.87
C LEU A 230 6.49 6.20 -21.77
N SER A 231 7.56 5.79 -21.07
CA SER A 231 7.55 4.64 -20.14
C SER A 231 6.39 4.64 -19.12
N SER A 232 6.33 5.64 -18.22
CA SER A 232 5.36 5.67 -17.12
C SER A 232 3.91 5.88 -17.61
N ARG A 233 3.71 6.62 -18.70
CA ARG A 233 2.38 6.71 -19.36
C ARG A 233 2.02 5.44 -20.09
N GLN A 234 2.99 4.74 -20.69
CA GLN A 234 2.76 3.53 -21.44
C GLN A 234 2.44 2.35 -20.52
N PHE A 235 2.99 2.25 -19.31
CA PHE A 235 2.56 1.22 -18.35
C PHE A 235 1.07 1.37 -17.97
N SER A 236 0.62 2.60 -17.68
CA SER A 236 -0.80 2.91 -17.43
C SER A 236 -1.67 2.69 -18.67
N LEU A 237 -1.22 3.10 -19.85
CA LEU A 237 -1.96 2.92 -21.11
C LEU A 237 -2.02 1.45 -21.55
N LEU A 238 -0.98 0.64 -21.34
CA LEU A 238 -0.99 -0.79 -21.64
C LEU A 238 -2.10 -1.50 -20.88
N HIS A 239 -2.26 -1.23 -19.58
CA HIS A 239 -3.40 -1.77 -18.82
C HIS A 239 -4.76 -1.38 -19.41
N ARG A 240 -4.94 -0.11 -19.81
CA ARG A 240 -6.19 0.37 -20.44
C ARG A 240 -6.40 -0.21 -21.85
N LEU A 241 -5.33 -0.47 -22.61
CA LEU A 241 -5.36 -1.11 -23.92
C LEU A 241 -5.75 -2.59 -23.80
N THR A 242 -5.14 -3.34 -22.87
CA THR A 242 -5.50 -4.74 -22.58
C THR A 242 -6.98 -4.87 -22.19
N ILE A 243 -7.48 -4.00 -21.30
CA ILE A 243 -8.91 -3.98 -20.93
C ILE A 243 -9.80 -3.67 -22.15
N SER A 244 -9.40 -2.71 -22.99
CA SER A 244 -10.16 -2.33 -24.19
C SER A 244 -10.20 -3.45 -25.25
N GLN A 245 -9.09 -4.18 -25.42
CA GLN A 245 -9.00 -5.34 -26.31
C GLN A 245 -9.80 -6.53 -25.79
N ALA A 246 -9.71 -6.83 -24.48
CA ALA A 246 -10.50 -7.89 -23.84
C ALA A 246 -12.02 -7.61 -23.91
N LEU A 247 -12.43 -6.35 -23.74
CA LEU A 247 -13.82 -5.94 -23.92
C LEU A 247 -14.29 -6.10 -25.38
N ALA A 248 -13.42 -5.80 -26.36
CA ALA A 248 -13.73 -5.95 -27.78
C ALA A 248 -13.93 -7.43 -28.18
N THR A 249 -13.02 -8.33 -27.77
CA THR A 249 -13.17 -9.78 -28.04
C THR A 249 -14.34 -10.38 -27.28
N ALA A 250 -14.59 -10.00 -26.03
CA ALA A 250 -15.78 -10.42 -25.29
C ALA A 250 -17.08 -10.02 -26.01
N ARG A 251 -17.13 -8.83 -26.62
CA ARG A 251 -18.28 -8.39 -27.43
C ARG A 251 -18.45 -9.20 -28.72
N GLU A 252 -17.37 -9.59 -29.39
CA GLU A 252 -17.44 -10.47 -30.57
C GLU A 252 -17.91 -11.89 -30.20
N HIS A 253 -17.44 -12.44 -29.08
CA HIS A 253 -17.91 -13.74 -28.61
C HIS A 253 -19.40 -13.72 -28.23
N LEU A 254 -19.86 -12.69 -27.53
CA LEU A 254 -21.29 -12.51 -27.22
C LEU A 254 -22.16 -12.36 -28.46
N THR A 255 -21.72 -11.56 -29.45
CA THR A 255 -22.50 -11.38 -30.70
C THR A 255 -22.53 -12.63 -31.58
N ARG A 256 -21.47 -13.46 -31.59
CA ARG A 256 -21.50 -14.78 -32.23
C ARG A 256 -22.38 -15.78 -31.48
N SER A 257 -22.45 -15.70 -30.15
CA SER A 257 -23.29 -16.56 -29.31
C SER A 257 -24.80 -16.25 -29.38
N LEU A 258 -25.19 -15.10 -29.92
CA LEU A 258 -26.59 -14.64 -30.04
C LEU A 258 -27.12 -14.67 -31.49
N LEU A 259 -26.30 -15.13 -32.44
CA LEU A 259 -26.61 -15.20 -33.88
C LEU A 259 -26.30 -16.59 -34.49
N GLY A 260 -26.17 -17.62 -33.65
CA GLY A 260 -25.99 -19.03 -34.02
C GLY A 260 -27.10 -19.90 -33.44
#